data_AF-A0A965H3G0-F1
#
_entry.id   AF-A0A965H3G0-F1
#
_cell.length_a   1.000
_cell.length_b   1.000
_cell.length_c   1.000
_cell.angle_alpha   90.00
_cell.angle_beta   90.00
_cell.angle_gamma   90.00
#
_symmetry.space_group_name_H-M   'P 1'
#
loop_
_entity.id
_entity.type
_entity.pdbx_description
1 polymer ?
#
loop_
_entity_poly.entity_id
_entity_poly.type
_entity_poly.pdbx_seq_one_letter_code
_entity_poly.pdbx_strand_id
1 'polypeptide(L)'
;MDLSRGMAKNGHWPCGQLKHRPSEIFKRHCFVVAYPEDKVASIVHAIGTDSCLLMGSDYPHAEGVPTPRDFASEALGGLAPDQIRRIMYDNGRRLMPSAS
;
A
#
# COMPACT_ATOMS: atom_id res chain seq x y z
N MET A 1 13.51 5.64 -8.76
CA MET A 1 14.45 4.89 -9.62
C MET A 1 14.46 3.44 -9.12
N ASP A 2 14.16 2.45 -9.96
CA ASP A 2 14.06 1.03 -9.54
C ASP A 2 15.45 0.41 -9.46
N LEU A 3 16.12 0.61 -8.32
CA LEU A 3 17.47 0.11 -8.03
C LEU A 3 17.54 -1.43 -8.02
N SER A 4 16.39 -2.10 -7.90
CA SER A 4 16.30 -3.56 -7.83
C SER A 4 16.28 -4.24 -9.20
N ARG A 5 16.30 -3.48 -10.30
CA ARG A 5 16.31 -4.03 -11.68
C ARG A 5 17.47 -5.01 -11.94
N GLY A 6 18.59 -4.86 -11.24
CA GLY A 6 19.78 -5.71 -11.39
C GLY A 6 19.90 -6.87 -10.40
N MET A 7 18.98 -7.00 -9.44
CA MET A 7 19.09 -8.04 -8.41
C MET A 7 19.08 -9.43 -9.04
N ALA A 8 20.04 -10.26 -8.62
CA ALA A 8 20.19 -11.66 -9.03
C ALA A 8 20.19 -11.90 -10.56
N LYS A 9 20.63 -10.93 -11.36
CA LYS A 9 20.76 -11.07 -12.83
C LYS A 9 21.55 -12.33 -13.24
N ASN A 10 22.53 -12.73 -12.43
CA ASN A 10 23.37 -13.92 -12.63
C ASN A 10 23.17 -14.99 -11.53
N GLY A 11 22.18 -14.83 -10.65
CA GLY A 11 21.91 -15.76 -9.54
C GLY A 11 21.00 -16.91 -9.95
N HIS A 12 21.02 -18.00 -9.19
CA HIS A 12 20.03 -19.07 -9.33
C HIS A 12 18.67 -18.61 -8.83
N TRP A 13 17.63 -18.79 -9.65
CA TRP A 13 16.24 -18.51 -9.29
C TRP A 13 15.48 -19.82 -9.17
N PRO A 14 15.03 -20.24 -7.96
CA PRO A 14 14.34 -21.52 -7.75
C PRO A 14 13.12 -21.74 -8.65
N CYS A 15 12.45 -20.65 -9.04
CA CYS A 15 11.26 -20.67 -9.90
C CYS A 15 11.47 -19.92 -11.23
N GLY A 16 12.72 -19.69 -11.63
CA GLY A 16 13.07 -18.88 -12.81
C GLY A 16 13.03 -17.37 -12.58
N GLN A 17 13.54 -16.62 -13.55
CA GLN A 17 13.61 -15.16 -13.48
C GLN A 17 12.22 -14.51 -13.54
N LEU A 18 12.08 -13.35 -12.89
CA LEU A 18 10.85 -12.56 -12.88
C LEU A 18 10.53 -12.04 -14.29
N LYS A 19 9.26 -12.16 -14.71
CA LYS A 19 8.75 -11.67 -16.00
C LYS A 19 8.47 -10.16 -16.02
N HIS A 20 8.35 -9.55 -14.85
CA HIS A 20 8.04 -8.13 -14.63
C HIS A 20 9.03 -7.51 -13.66
N ARG A 21 9.07 -6.18 -13.60
CA ARG A 21 9.95 -5.50 -12.64
C ARG A 21 9.49 -5.79 -11.20
N PRO A 22 10.42 -5.91 -10.23
CA PRO A 22 10.06 -6.08 -8.82
C PRO A 22 9.06 -5.02 -8.33
N SER A 23 9.24 -3.76 -8.73
CA SER A 23 8.32 -2.67 -8.39
C SER A 23 6.91 -2.84 -8.97
N GLU A 24 6.78 -3.40 -10.17
CA GLU A 24 5.48 -3.69 -10.80
C GLU A 24 4.79 -4.86 -10.10
N ILE A 25 5.55 -5.89 -9.73
CA ILE A 25 5.06 -7.05 -8.99
C ILE A 25 4.57 -6.62 -7.61
N PHE A 26 5.37 -5.81 -6.89
CA PHE A 26 5.01 -5.27 -5.58
C PHE A 26 3.69 -4.51 -5.62
N LYS A 27 3.53 -3.54 -6.54
CA LYS A 27 2.30 -2.74 -6.67
C LYS A 27 1.05 -3.58 -7.00
N ARG A 28 1.23 -4.77 -7.58
CA ARG A 28 0.14 -5.69 -7.93
C ARG A 28 -0.23 -6.65 -6.81
N HIS A 29 0.75 -7.14 -6.06
CA HIS A 29 0.57 -8.29 -5.17
C HIS A 29 0.79 -7.98 -3.69
N CYS A 30 1.42 -6.86 -3.36
CA CYS A 30 1.64 -6.43 -1.98
C CYS A 30 0.66 -5.31 -1.64
N PHE A 31 0.08 -5.41 -0.45
CA PHE A 31 -0.71 -4.35 0.18
C PHE A 31 -0.02 -3.95 1.47
N VAL A 32 -0.04 -2.65 1.77
CA VAL A 32 0.65 -2.06 2.92
C VAL A 32 -0.33 -1.16 3.66
N VAL A 33 -0.42 -1.32 4.97
CA VAL A 33 -1.11 -0.38 5.85
C VAL A 33 -0.14 0.77 6.14
N ALA A 34 -0.56 2.00 5.85
CA ALA A 34 0.19 3.19 6.27
C ALA A 34 -0.11 3.50 7.73
N TYR A 35 0.87 4.04 8.46
CA TYR A 35 0.68 4.53 9.82
C TYR A 35 0.08 5.94 9.82
N PRO A 36 -0.60 6.36 10.89
CA PRO A 36 -1.14 7.72 11.01
C PRO A 36 -0.09 8.82 10.84
N GLU A 37 1.14 8.57 11.28
CA GLU A 37 2.25 9.51 11.20
C GLU A 37 2.91 9.57 9.81
N ASP A 38 2.55 8.66 8.90
CA ASP A 38 3.10 8.63 7.56
C ASP A 38 2.59 9.81 6.72
N LYS A 39 3.49 10.38 5.91
CA LYS A 39 3.11 11.36 4.88
C LYS A 39 2.55 10.64 3.66
N VAL A 40 1.31 10.14 3.76
CA VAL A 40 0.73 9.23 2.75
C VAL A 40 0.68 9.87 1.36
N ALA A 41 0.38 11.17 1.24
CA ALA A 41 0.42 11.88 -0.04
C ALA A 41 1.80 11.80 -0.73
N SER A 42 2.88 11.95 0.04
CA SER A 42 4.26 11.81 -0.47
C SER A 42 4.57 10.38 -0.87
N ILE A 43 4.06 9.39 -0.12
CA ILE A 43 4.22 7.96 -0.43
C ILE A 43 3.51 7.64 -1.76
N VAL A 44 2.26 8.08 -1.92
CA VAL A 44 1.49 7.90 -3.16
C VAL A 44 2.23 8.53 -4.34
N HIS A 45 2.79 9.73 -4.17
CA HIS A 45 3.59 10.39 -5.20
C HIS A 45 4.86 9.58 -5.55
N ALA A 46 5.61 9.12 -4.55
CA ALA A 46 6.85 8.38 -4.75
C ALA A 46 6.63 6.99 -5.38
N ILE A 47 5.57 6.29 -4.98
CA ILE A 47 5.19 4.99 -5.54
C ILE A 47 4.53 5.18 -6.92
N GLY A 48 3.84 6.29 -7.14
CA GLY A 48 3.07 6.60 -8.34
C GLY A 48 1.70 5.93 -8.40
N THR A 49 1.21 5.39 -7.28
CA THR A 49 -0.15 4.83 -7.15
C THR A 49 -0.55 4.73 -5.68
N ASP A 50 -1.85 4.83 -5.40
CA ASP A 50 -2.49 4.53 -4.11
C ASP A 50 -2.99 3.08 -4.01
N SER A 51 -2.98 2.31 -5.10
CA SER A 51 -3.68 1.02 -5.21
C SER A 51 -3.19 -0.07 -4.26
N CYS A 52 -1.97 0.04 -3.76
CA CYS A 52 -1.35 -0.91 -2.82
C CYS A 52 -1.39 -0.42 -1.36
N LEU A 53 -2.02 0.73 -1.09
CA LEU A 53 -2.15 1.27 0.26
C LEU A 53 -3.53 0.96 0.84
N LEU A 54 -3.53 0.62 2.12
CA LEU A 54 -4.71 0.31 2.92
C LEU A 54 -4.78 1.20 4.15
N MET A 55 -5.99 1.49 4.60
CA MET A 55 -6.23 1.93 5.97
C MET A 55 -6.08 0.75 6.93
N GLY A 56 -5.50 1.04 8.10
CA GLY A 56 -5.54 0.17 9.26
C GLY A 56 -5.29 1.02 10.50
N SER A 57 -6.27 1.07 11.40
CA SER A 57 -6.18 1.92 12.59
C SER A 57 -5.38 1.30 13.73
N ASP A 58 -5.07 0.01 13.65
CA ASP A 58 -4.46 -0.77 14.73
C ASP A 58 -5.23 -0.71 16.07
N TYR A 59 -6.55 -0.50 16.02
CA TYR A 59 -7.39 -0.53 17.22
C TYR A 59 -7.43 -1.96 17.80
N PRO A 60 -7.31 -2.16 19.14
CA PRO A 60 -7.35 -1.17 20.22
C PRO A 60 -5.95 -0.79 20.78
N HIS A 61 -4.89 -0.93 20.00
CA HIS A 61 -3.56 -0.64 20.50
C HIS A 61 -3.34 0.86 20.76
N ALA A 62 -2.41 1.16 21.68
CA ALA A 62 -2.16 2.53 22.14
C ALA A 62 -1.43 3.39 21.08
N GLU A 63 -0.69 2.74 20.19
CA GLU A 63 -0.01 3.33 19.02
C GLU A 63 -0.95 3.57 17.84
N GLY A 64 -2.16 3.02 17.87
CA GLY A 64 -3.13 3.11 16.79
C GLY A 64 -3.98 4.39 16.81
N VAL A 65 -4.86 4.52 15.83
CA VAL A 65 -5.93 5.53 15.83
C VAL A 65 -7.12 5.00 16.66
N PRO A 66 -7.50 5.67 17.76
CA PRO A 66 -8.57 5.19 18.64
C PRO A 66 -9.93 5.07 17.95
N THR A 67 -10.21 5.96 17.00
CA THR A 67 -11.41 5.94 16.17
C THR A 67 -10.99 5.60 14.73
N PRO A 68 -11.26 4.40 14.20
CA PRO A 68 -10.71 3.97 12.90
C PRO A 68 -11.04 4.88 11.71
N ARG A 69 -12.14 5.64 11.78
CA ARG A 69 -12.53 6.61 10.74
C ARG A 69 -11.60 7.83 10.70
N ASP A 70 -11.02 8.22 11.82
CA ASP A 70 -10.24 9.45 11.95
C ASP A 70 -8.88 9.33 11.23
N PHE A 71 -8.45 8.11 10.87
CA PHE A 71 -7.33 7.85 9.97
C PHE A 71 -7.43 8.64 8.66
N ALA A 72 -8.65 8.86 8.13
CA ALA A 72 -8.84 9.62 6.91
C ALA A 72 -8.36 11.09 7.04
N SER A 73 -8.64 11.72 8.19
CA SER A 73 -8.19 13.09 8.47
C SER A 73 -6.75 13.14 8.94
N GLU A 74 -6.28 12.14 9.68
CA GLU A 74 -4.97 12.14 10.32
C GLU A 74 -3.83 11.79 9.33
N ALA A 75 -4.04 10.78 8.47
CA ALA A 75 -2.99 10.24 7.61
C ALA A 75 -3.12 10.67 6.14
N LEU A 76 -4.35 10.91 5.66
CA LEU A 76 -4.64 11.04 4.22
C LEU A 76 -4.81 12.48 3.74
N GLY A 77 -4.40 13.46 4.56
CA GLY A 77 -4.40 14.87 4.19
C GLY A 77 -3.63 15.13 2.89
N GLY A 78 -4.22 15.94 2.00
CA GLY A 78 -3.63 16.31 0.71
C GLY A 78 -3.88 15.32 -0.43
N LEU A 79 -4.57 14.20 -0.19
CA LEU A 79 -5.05 13.31 -1.25
C LEU A 79 -6.41 13.75 -1.79
N ALA A 80 -6.68 13.40 -3.05
CA ALA A 80 -7.99 13.64 -3.65
C ALA A 80 -9.06 12.72 -3.01
N PRO A 81 -10.35 13.13 -2.98
CA PRO A 81 -11.41 12.35 -2.34
C PRO A 81 -11.54 10.90 -2.82
N ASP A 82 -11.27 10.65 -4.11
CA ASP A 82 -11.29 9.31 -4.70
C ASP A 82 -10.11 8.44 -4.23
N GLN A 83 -8.94 9.04 -4.00
CA GLN A 83 -7.78 8.34 -3.43
C GLN A 83 -8.04 7.98 -1.97
N ILE A 84 -8.62 8.92 -1.19
CA ILE A 84 -9.03 8.67 0.20
C ILE A 84 -10.00 7.49 0.26
N ARG A 85 -11.04 7.50 -0.59
CA ARG A 85 -12.01 6.40 -0.67
C ARG A 85 -11.33 5.06 -0.98
N ARG A 86 -10.40 5.04 -1.94
CA ARG A 86 -9.69 3.83 -2.33
C ARG A 86 -8.87 3.24 -1.18
N ILE A 87 -8.11 4.08 -0.49
CA ILE A 87 -7.27 3.66 0.65
C ILE A 87 -8.14 3.22 1.84
N MET A 88 -9.19 3.97 2.15
CA MET A 88 -10.08 3.68 3.28
C MET A 88 -10.97 2.45 3.08
N TYR A 89 -11.23 2.05 1.83
CA TYR A 89 -12.21 1.00 1.56
C TYR A 89 -11.91 0.15 0.32
N ASP A 90 -11.89 0.74 -0.89
CA ASP A 90 -11.95 -0.04 -2.13
C ASP A 90 -10.74 -0.99 -2.28
N ASN A 91 -9.55 -0.57 -1.87
CA ASN A 91 -8.33 -1.40 -1.91
C ASN A 91 -8.43 -2.58 -0.94
N GLY A 92 -8.95 -2.34 0.27
CA GLY A 92 -9.18 -3.40 1.27
C GLY A 92 -10.22 -4.40 0.78
N ARG A 93 -11.31 -3.91 0.18
CA ARG A 93 -12.34 -4.77 -0.41
C ARG A 93 -11.82 -5.64 -1.55
N ARG A 94 -10.83 -5.16 -2.31
CA ARG A 94 -10.15 -5.91 -3.37
C ARG A 94 -9.20 -6.99 -2.83
N LEU A 95 -8.58 -6.74 -1.68
CA LEU A 95 -7.73 -7.72 -1.00
C LEU A 95 -8.56 -8.86 -0.37
N MET A 96 -9.71 -8.52 0.21
CA MET A 96 -10.54 -9.50 0.92
C MET A 96 -11.27 -10.45 -0.05
N PRO A 97 -11.45 -11.73 0.33
CA PRO A 97 -12.30 -12.65 -0.43
C PRO A 97 -13.69 -12.07 -0.62
N SER A 98 -14.31 -12.32 -1.78
CA SER A 98 -15.73 -12.03 -1.92
C SER A 98 -16.51 -12.94 -0.97
N ALA A 99 -17.43 -12.37 -0.21
CA ALA A 99 -18.36 -13.15 0.59
C ALA A 99 -19.16 -14.05 -0.36
N SER A 100 -19.07 -15.36 -0.14
CA SER A 100 -19.93 -16.36 -0.77
C SER A 100 -21.36 -16.28 -0.25
#